data_AF-A0A8H5NAB1-F1
#
_entry.id   AF-A0A8H5NAB1-F1
#
_cell.length_a   1.000
_cell.length_b   1.000
_cell.length_c   1.000
_cell.angle_alpha   90.00
_cell.angle_beta   90.00
_cell.angle_gamma   90.00
#
_symmetry.space_group_name_H-M   'P 1'
#
loop_
_entity.id
_entity.type
_entity.pdbx_description
1 polymer ?
#
loop_
_entity_poly.entity_id
_entity_poly.type
_entity_poly.pdbx_seq_one_letter_code
_entity_poly.pdbx_strand_id
1 'polypeptide(L)'
;MSRSVIAVACLLARPVVGLAGWWTWSPYTLTPHFAYQDPGSGDILHSSCTSNGSASFSTKNPNKFPLKEQPKAATPLAISGWWDDDLNTPIASVFYQNADDGIVNAYLICDNTTGSYKLYTDGEEVVSDSAGLPSVNEKTGLAVAELGDSGGSRVYYHDEDGRVNLLAYDDNTDWRYDGPVSLKKPGGMTIAAVQTKGTNVSVVYPYDSKDIVVARYNNDNKSKWRLESFPTPFDSPAPTNATDPSDIRLDTSTAASLTLPSYDNSAVDLGVANQAGKGLTVFYIGKDSRLHAITHKNGAWAEEDSPGKKKWPEADDASARLAVVSPLDSDEIWVYYMSGDKIQELHKSDGGSWDNAQTPSSNNSTDSDSGSEGGDEATSTGGNSGAKETESATADSDTGGMTAGAKAGVGVGVSVGVLAIVASAFFFLRRKRQAPVDSERKGSAELATYHPVELPTEVHEPQELSGIQNQQYELLGDTRRTT
;
A
#
# COMPACT_ATOMS: atom_id res chain seq x y z
N MET A 1 -7.21 -31.21 -51.25
CA MET A 1 -7.11 -31.41 -49.78
C MET A 1 -6.54 -30.13 -49.19
N SER A 2 -7.42 -29.29 -48.64
CA SER A 2 -7.05 -28.00 -48.05
C SER A 2 -6.68 -28.23 -46.58
N ARG A 3 -5.46 -27.86 -46.17
CA ARG A 3 -5.04 -27.86 -44.77
C ARG A 3 -5.47 -26.53 -44.14
N SER A 4 -6.58 -26.55 -43.42
CA SER A 4 -6.98 -25.45 -42.54
C SER A 4 -6.02 -25.41 -41.35
N VAL A 5 -5.23 -24.34 -41.26
CA VAL A 5 -4.47 -23.99 -40.05
C VAL A 5 -5.44 -23.29 -39.11
N ILE A 6 -5.82 -23.98 -38.04
CA ILE A 6 -6.53 -23.39 -36.91
C ILE A 6 -5.46 -22.65 -36.11
N ALA A 7 -5.41 -21.32 -36.24
CA ALA A 7 -4.69 -20.48 -35.30
C ALA A 7 -5.53 -20.39 -34.02
N VAL A 8 -5.15 -21.17 -33.01
CA VAL A 8 -5.64 -20.99 -31.65
C VAL A 8 -4.96 -19.75 -31.11
N ALA A 9 -5.63 -18.61 -31.18
CA ALA A 9 -5.28 -17.45 -30.38
C ALA A 9 -5.61 -17.78 -28.93
N CYS A 10 -4.63 -18.31 -28.19
CA CYS A 10 -4.71 -18.32 -26.73
C CYS A 10 -4.75 -16.85 -26.28
N LEU A 11 -5.95 -16.35 -25.95
CA LEU A 11 -6.12 -15.26 -25.01
C LEU A 11 -5.58 -15.74 -23.67
N LEU A 12 -4.25 -15.76 -23.53
CA LEU A 12 -3.62 -15.86 -22.23
C LEU A 12 -4.04 -14.59 -21.50
N ALA A 13 -4.86 -14.75 -20.45
CA ALA A 13 -5.05 -13.71 -19.47
C ALA A 13 -3.65 -13.20 -19.11
N ARG A 14 -3.36 -11.94 -19.42
CA ARG A 14 -2.05 -11.37 -19.14
C ARG A 14 -1.82 -11.51 -17.63
N PRO A 15 -0.66 -12.02 -17.20
CA PRO A 15 -0.35 -12.16 -15.79
C PRO A 15 -0.54 -10.80 -15.11
N VAL A 16 -1.20 -10.80 -13.96
CA VAL A 16 -1.45 -9.60 -13.14
C VAL A 16 -0.12 -8.96 -12.77
N VAL A 17 0.31 -7.93 -13.48
CA VAL A 17 1.57 -7.24 -13.17
C VAL A 17 1.36 -6.38 -11.91
N GLY A 18 2.16 -6.60 -10.86
CA GLY A 18 2.18 -5.68 -9.72
C GLY A 18 2.61 -4.29 -10.17
N LEU A 19 1.88 -3.25 -9.78
CA LEU A 19 2.19 -1.84 -10.01
C LEU A 19 1.90 -1.10 -8.70
N ALA A 20 2.89 -0.39 -8.18
CA ALA A 20 2.79 0.35 -6.93
C ALA A 20 3.40 1.74 -7.11
N GLY A 21 2.89 2.68 -6.32
CA GLY A 21 3.39 4.05 -6.26
C GLY A 21 3.63 4.45 -4.82
N TRP A 22 4.63 5.31 -4.62
CA TRP A 22 4.93 5.93 -3.33
C TRP A 22 5.50 7.31 -3.59
N TRP A 23 5.73 8.06 -2.52
CA TRP A 23 6.43 9.34 -2.61
C TRP A 23 7.59 9.36 -1.63
N THR A 24 8.57 10.21 -1.90
CA THR A 24 9.65 10.53 -0.96
C THR A 24 9.84 12.04 -0.90
N TRP A 25 10.45 12.51 0.18
CA TRP A 25 10.78 13.92 0.34
C TRP A 25 12.28 14.11 0.04
N SER A 26 12.64 14.60 -1.14
CA SER A 26 13.99 15.13 -1.34
C SER A 26 14.07 16.50 -0.64
N PRO A 27 15.20 16.97 -0.08
CA PRO A 27 15.28 18.13 0.82
C PRO A 27 14.63 19.44 0.36
N TYR A 28 14.20 19.52 -0.91
CA TYR A 28 13.53 20.67 -1.49
C TYR A 28 12.26 20.33 -2.28
N THR A 29 11.91 19.07 -2.50
CA THR A 29 10.81 18.71 -3.41
C THR A 29 10.21 17.34 -3.09
N LEU A 30 8.88 17.33 -2.98
CA LEU A 30 8.11 16.10 -2.92
C LEU A 30 8.16 15.40 -4.28
N THR A 31 8.49 14.11 -4.27
CA THR A 31 8.71 13.37 -5.52
C THR A 31 7.89 12.08 -5.52
N PRO A 32 7.03 11.88 -6.53
CA PRO A 32 6.33 10.62 -6.72
C PRO A 32 7.23 9.60 -7.42
N HIS A 33 7.03 8.34 -7.10
CA HIS A 33 7.72 7.20 -7.68
C HIS A 33 6.72 6.11 -8.01
N PHE A 34 7.14 5.21 -8.91
CA PHE A 34 6.39 4.01 -9.21
C PHE A 34 7.35 2.85 -9.46
N ALA A 35 6.82 1.64 -9.31
CA ALA A 35 7.49 0.42 -9.71
C ALA A 35 6.46 -0.58 -10.23
N TYR A 36 6.90 -1.45 -11.14
CA TYR A 36 6.08 -2.53 -11.64
C TYR A 36 6.90 -3.77 -11.94
N GLN A 37 6.25 -4.93 -11.94
CA GLN A 37 6.91 -6.17 -12.34
C GLN A 37 6.95 -6.29 -13.86
N ASP A 38 8.13 -6.41 -14.45
CA ASP A 38 8.24 -6.70 -15.87
C ASP A 38 7.68 -8.11 -16.16
N PRO A 39 6.65 -8.26 -17.01
CA PRO A 39 6.03 -9.56 -17.26
C PRO A 39 6.95 -10.55 -18.00
N GLY A 40 8.01 -10.06 -18.66
CA GLY A 40 8.97 -10.89 -19.37
C GLY A 40 10.01 -11.51 -18.44
N SER A 41 10.69 -10.70 -17.65
CA SER A 41 11.78 -11.12 -16.76
C SER A 41 11.32 -11.52 -15.36
N GLY A 42 10.19 -10.98 -14.88
CA GLY A 42 9.76 -11.07 -13.49
C GLY A 42 10.47 -10.09 -12.55
N ASP A 43 11.42 -9.30 -13.06
CA ASP A 43 12.12 -8.26 -12.31
C ASP A 43 11.16 -7.14 -11.90
N ILE A 44 11.36 -6.55 -10.72
CA ILE A 44 10.63 -5.35 -10.31
C ILE A 44 11.41 -4.12 -10.76
N LEU A 45 10.88 -3.43 -11.77
CA LEU A 45 11.44 -2.22 -12.35
C LEU A 45 10.90 -0.99 -11.62
N HIS A 46 11.72 0.04 -11.45
CA HIS A 46 11.30 1.23 -10.70
C HIS A 46 11.74 2.55 -11.35
N SER A 47 11.00 3.62 -11.08
CA SER A 47 11.45 4.98 -11.39
C SER A 47 12.69 5.33 -10.58
N SER A 48 13.51 6.24 -11.09
CA SER A 48 14.72 6.69 -10.43
C SER A 48 14.41 7.20 -9.03
N CYS A 49 15.18 6.75 -8.04
CA CYS A 49 15.06 7.23 -6.66
C CYS A 49 15.54 8.68 -6.51
N THR A 50 16.24 9.23 -7.50
CA THR A 50 16.65 10.64 -7.57
C THR A 50 15.76 11.49 -8.47
N SER A 51 14.54 11.00 -8.76
CA SER A 51 13.51 11.81 -9.43
C SER A 51 13.25 13.13 -8.69
N ASN A 52 12.70 14.12 -9.38
CA ASN A 52 12.44 15.44 -8.80
C ASN A 52 11.13 16.02 -9.34
N GLY A 53 10.09 16.09 -8.50
CA GLY A 53 8.76 16.62 -8.81
C GLY A 53 7.90 15.77 -9.76
N SER A 54 8.52 14.90 -10.57
CA SER A 54 7.88 13.91 -11.43
C SER A 54 8.79 12.69 -11.54
N ALA A 55 8.21 11.52 -11.80
CA ALA A 55 8.98 10.29 -11.92
C ALA A 55 9.89 10.32 -13.17
N SER A 56 11.13 9.85 -13.00
CA SER A 56 12.06 9.57 -14.10
C SER A 56 12.19 8.06 -14.31
N PHE A 57 12.01 7.58 -15.55
CA PHE A 57 12.06 6.16 -15.89
C PHE A 57 12.57 5.92 -17.31
N SER A 58 13.58 5.06 -17.45
CA SER A 58 14.12 4.64 -18.74
C SER A 58 13.55 3.28 -19.15
N THR A 59 12.84 3.22 -20.27
CA THR A 59 12.34 1.95 -20.82
C THR A 59 13.43 1.11 -21.47
N LYS A 60 14.57 1.72 -21.86
CA LYS A 60 15.70 1.00 -22.49
C LYS A 60 16.60 0.35 -21.45
N ASN A 61 16.89 1.08 -20.38
CA ASN A 61 17.76 0.66 -19.30
C ASN A 61 17.05 0.93 -17.96
N PRO A 62 15.97 0.19 -17.64
CA PRO A 62 15.20 0.44 -16.44
C PRO A 62 16.02 0.11 -15.19
N ASN A 63 15.84 0.91 -14.14
CA ASN A 63 16.35 0.54 -12.82
C ASN A 63 15.58 -0.68 -12.30
N LYS A 64 16.28 -1.53 -11.55
CA LYS A 64 15.74 -2.79 -11.00
C LYS A 64 16.03 -2.84 -9.52
N PHE A 65 15.06 -3.30 -8.72
CA PHE A 65 15.33 -3.60 -7.33
C PHE A 65 16.25 -4.84 -7.22
N PRO A 66 17.36 -4.76 -6.47
CA PRO A 66 18.29 -5.89 -6.30
C PRO A 66 17.80 -6.87 -5.22
N LEU A 67 16.69 -7.55 -5.49
CA LEU A 67 16.05 -8.52 -4.58
C LEU A 67 16.80 -9.86 -4.58
N LYS A 68 16.89 -10.54 -3.42
CA LYS A 68 17.48 -11.90 -3.32
C LYS A 68 16.40 -12.96 -3.34
N GLU A 69 15.32 -12.74 -2.61
CA GLU A 69 14.11 -13.56 -2.66
C GLU A 69 13.41 -13.34 -4.00
N GLN A 70 13.08 -14.42 -4.70
CA GLN A 70 12.53 -14.32 -6.04
C GLN A 70 11.06 -13.89 -5.97
N PRO A 71 10.67 -12.76 -6.59
CA PRO A 71 9.27 -12.38 -6.67
C PRO A 71 8.47 -13.40 -7.48
N LYS A 72 7.27 -13.75 -7.01
CA LYS A 72 6.34 -14.57 -7.77
C LYS A 72 6.01 -13.89 -9.10
N ALA A 73 5.81 -14.67 -10.17
CA ALA A 73 5.27 -14.11 -11.40
C ALA A 73 3.87 -13.52 -11.12
N ALA A 74 3.63 -12.31 -11.61
CA ALA A 74 2.42 -11.56 -11.28
C ALA A 74 2.28 -11.26 -9.77
N THR A 75 3.38 -10.95 -9.09
CA THR A 75 3.33 -10.66 -7.65
C THR A 75 2.49 -9.40 -7.38
N PRO A 76 1.67 -9.38 -6.31
CA PRO A 76 1.21 -8.12 -5.74
C PRO A 76 2.41 -7.27 -5.33
N LEU A 77 2.26 -5.95 -5.40
CA LEU A 77 3.33 -5.01 -5.06
C LEU A 77 2.75 -3.90 -4.19
N ALA A 78 3.41 -3.61 -3.07
CA ALA A 78 3.12 -2.46 -2.23
C ALA A 78 4.45 -1.86 -1.77
N ILE A 79 4.59 -0.54 -1.85
CA ILE A 79 5.85 0.15 -1.55
C ILE A 79 5.56 1.38 -0.72
N SER A 80 6.35 1.58 0.33
CA SER A 80 6.46 2.86 1.03
C SER A 80 7.88 3.40 0.88
N GLY A 81 8.03 4.71 1.03
CA GLY A 81 9.33 5.34 1.05
C GLY A 81 9.34 6.59 1.90
N TRP A 82 10.53 6.97 2.34
CA TRP A 82 10.77 8.15 3.15
C TRP A 82 12.18 8.67 2.88
N TRP A 83 12.49 9.84 3.44
CA TRP A 83 13.84 10.37 3.43
C TRP A 83 14.53 10.05 4.74
N ASP A 84 15.73 9.49 4.67
CA ASP A 84 16.56 9.27 5.83
C ASP A 84 17.55 10.43 5.98
N ASP A 85 17.41 11.21 7.07
CA ASP A 85 18.22 12.39 7.33
C ASP A 85 19.69 12.05 7.65
N ASP A 86 19.94 10.90 8.27
CA ASP A 86 21.29 10.47 8.67
C ASP A 86 22.07 9.95 7.45
N LEU A 87 21.39 9.21 6.56
CA LEU A 87 21.95 8.71 5.31
C LEU A 87 21.88 9.75 4.18
N ASN A 88 21.08 10.81 4.35
CA ASN A 88 20.84 11.87 3.37
C ASN A 88 20.42 11.31 2.00
N THR A 89 19.46 10.39 2.02
CA THR A 89 19.01 9.69 0.80
C THR A 89 17.62 9.08 0.99
N PRO A 90 16.85 8.88 -0.11
CA PRO A 90 15.58 8.17 -0.04
C PRO A 90 15.74 6.70 0.33
N ILE A 91 14.78 6.19 1.10
CA ILE A 91 14.62 4.78 1.42
C ILE A 91 13.34 4.26 0.79
N ALA A 92 13.36 3.00 0.35
CA ALA A 92 12.17 2.26 -0.05
C ALA A 92 12.03 0.98 0.76
N SER A 93 10.81 0.72 1.21
CA SER A 93 10.39 -0.55 1.81
C SER A 93 9.41 -1.22 0.85
N VAL A 94 9.87 -2.28 0.19
CA VAL A 94 9.17 -2.96 -0.90
C VAL A 94 8.56 -4.26 -0.38
N PHE A 95 7.27 -4.43 -0.59
CA PHE A 95 6.52 -5.63 -0.21
C PHE A 95 6.01 -6.37 -1.44
N TYR A 96 6.26 -7.67 -1.47
CA TYR A 96 5.84 -8.55 -2.55
C TYR A 96 5.62 -9.97 -2.03
N GLN A 97 5.00 -10.81 -2.85
CA GLN A 97 4.84 -12.23 -2.58
C GLN A 97 5.95 -13.01 -3.30
N ASN A 98 6.65 -13.89 -2.59
CA ASN A 98 7.67 -14.76 -3.20
C ASN A 98 7.04 -16.02 -3.82
N ALA A 99 7.86 -16.86 -4.44
CA ALA A 99 7.42 -18.08 -5.10
C ALA A 99 6.74 -19.10 -4.17
N ASP A 100 7.01 -19.04 -2.86
CA ASP A 100 6.44 -19.90 -1.81
C ASP A 100 5.24 -19.25 -1.10
N ASP A 101 4.64 -18.22 -1.69
CA ASP A 101 3.49 -17.47 -1.20
C ASP A 101 3.71 -16.65 0.07
N GLY A 102 4.96 -16.60 0.58
CA GLY A 102 5.37 -15.74 1.69
C GLY A 102 5.39 -14.26 1.32
N ILE A 103 5.08 -13.40 2.28
CA ILE A 103 5.18 -11.95 2.12
C ILE A 103 6.60 -11.56 2.48
N VAL A 104 7.31 -10.94 1.54
CA VAL A 104 8.68 -10.46 1.72
C VAL A 104 8.68 -8.95 1.89
N ASN A 105 9.52 -8.44 2.78
CA ASN A 105 9.90 -7.05 2.83
C ASN A 105 11.36 -6.89 2.42
N ALA A 106 11.64 -5.99 1.49
CA ALA A 106 12.98 -5.54 1.13
C ALA A 106 13.15 -4.06 1.48
N TYR A 107 14.13 -3.77 2.34
CA TYR A 107 14.57 -2.44 2.74
C TYR A 107 15.75 -2.02 1.86
N LEU A 108 15.58 -0.93 1.12
CA LEU A 108 16.54 -0.47 0.14
C LEU A 108 16.92 1.00 0.31
N ILE A 109 18.21 1.29 0.16
CA ILE A 109 18.78 2.62 0.20
C ILE A 109 19.01 3.11 -1.23
N CYS A 110 18.59 4.33 -1.54
CA CYS A 110 18.88 4.95 -2.82
C CYS A 110 20.39 5.23 -2.99
N ASP A 111 20.92 4.95 -4.18
CA ASP A 111 22.20 5.50 -4.61
C ASP A 111 21.93 6.83 -5.32
N ASN A 112 22.17 7.94 -4.62
CA ASN A 112 21.98 9.29 -5.14
C ASN A 112 22.79 9.59 -6.41
N THR A 113 23.80 8.77 -6.76
CA THR A 113 24.60 8.95 -7.97
C THR A 113 23.93 8.31 -9.18
N THR A 114 23.36 7.11 -9.00
CA THR A 114 22.82 6.32 -10.12
C THR A 114 21.31 6.43 -10.25
N GLY A 115 20.61 6.86 -9.19
CA GLY A 115 19.15 6.81 -9.14
C GLY A 115 18.59 5.40 -8.96
N SER A 116 19.46 4.41 -8.70
CA SER A 116 19.06 3.02 -8.44
C SER A 116 19.05 2.73 -6.94
N TYR A 117 18.27 1.76 -6.50
CA TYR A 117 18.30 1.30 -5.11
C TYR A 117 19.36 0.20 -4.89
N LYS A 118 19.89 0.15 -3.67
CA LYS A 118 20.75 -0.92 -3.15
C LYS A 118 20.07 -1.57 -1.96
N LEU A 119 20.10 -2.90 -1.91
CA LEU A 119 19.57 -3.62 -0.76
C LEU A 119 20.45 -3.36 0.47
N TYR A 120 19.82 -3.04 1.60
CA TYR A 120 20.52 -2.93 2.87
C TYR A 120 21.07 -4.29 3.31
N THR A 121 22.14 -4.30 4.13
CA THR A 121 22.71 -5.57 4.62
C THR A 121 21.68 -6.28 5.48
N ASP A 122 21.32 -7.52 5.12
CA ASP A 122 20.23 -8.28 5.74
C ASP A 122 18.85 -7.58 5.69
N GLY A 123 18.70 -6.59 4.80
CA GLY A 123 17.46 -5.83 4.64
C GLY A 123 16.39 -6.56 3.83
N GLU A 124 16.45 -7.88 3.69
CA GLU A 124 15.37 -8.64 3.05
C GLU A 124 14.95 -9.79 3.94
N GLU A 125 13.64 -9.89 4.20
CA GLU A 125 13.06 -10.81 5.16
C GLU A 125 11.69 -11.29 4.70
N VAL A 126 11.41 -12.60 4.88
CA VAL A 126 10.06 -13.17 4.72
C VAL A 126 9.24 -12.80 5.96
N VAL A 127 8.65 -11.60 5.94
CA VAL A 127 7.93 -11.03 7.09
C VAL A 127 6.67 -11.79 7.46
N SER A 128 6.13 -12.61 6.56
CA SER A 128 5.05 -13.54 6.91
C SER A 128 5.49 -14.59 7.94
N ASP A 129 6.73 -15.06 7.84
CA ASP A 129 7.25 -16.13 8.67
C ASP A 129 7.71 -15.58 10.02
N SER A 130 8.44 -14.46 10.01
CA SER A 130 8.94 -13.85 11.25
C SER A 130 7.83 -13.27 12.11
N ALA A 131 6.75 -12.77 11.51
CA ALA A 131 5.56 -12.35 12.23
C ALA A 131 4.69 -13.52 12.73
N GLY A 132 4.98 -14.75 12.30
CA GLY A 132 4.17 -15.93 12.61
C GLY A 132 2.74 -15.82 12.08
N LEU A 133 2.57 -15.37 10.84
CA LEU A 133 1.25 -15.24 10.23
C LEU A 133 0.54 -16.61 10.19
N PRO A 134 -0.76 -16.69 10.52
CA PRO A 134 -1.49 -17.95 10.48
C PRO A 134 -1.57 -18.57 9.08
N SER A 135 -1.79 -17.74 8.06
CA SER A 135 -1.79 -18.12 6.65
C SER A 135 -1.73 -16.89 5.73
N VAL A 136 -1.34 -17.10 4.48
CA VAL A 136 -1.30 -16.09 3.41
C VAL A 136 -1.93 -16.70 2.15
N ASN A 137 -2.80 -15.94 1.48
CA ASN A 137 -3.39 -16.38 0.22
C ASN A 137 -2.37 -16.35 -0.92
N GLU A 138 -2.28 -17.40 -1.73
CA GLU A 138 -1.45 -17.48 -2.95
C GLU A 138 -1.77 -16.40 -4.02
N LYS A 139 -2.91 -15.72 -3.89
CA LYS A 139 -3.38 -14.65 -4.78
C LYS A 139 -3.69 -13.37 -4.02
N THR A 140 -3.03 -13.16 -2.87
CA THR A 140 -3.26 -11.98 -2.05
C THR A 140 -3.00 -10.69 -2.85
N GLY A 141 -3.86 -9.67 -2.70
CA GLY A 141 -3.42 -8.29 -2.92
C GLY A 141 -2.51 -7.83 -1.78
N LEU A 142 -1.73 -6.78 -2.03
CA LEU A 142 -0.93 -6.12 -1.00
C LEU A 142 -1.18 -4.62 -1.04
N ALA A 143 -1.23 -4.00 0.12
CA ALA A 143 -1.18 -2.55 0.28
C ALA A 143 -0.36 -2.20 1.51
N VAL A 144 0.27 -1.03 1.51
CA VAL A 144 1.02 -0.53 2.65
C VAL A 144 0.62 0.90 2.96
N ALA A 145 0.49 1.21 4.25
CA ALA A 145 0.47 2.57 4.76
C ALA A 145 1.65 2.76 5.71
N GLU A 146 2.46 3.78 5.46
CA GLU A 146 3.57 4.21 6.31
C GLU A 146 3.04 5.31 7.26
N LEU A 147 3.36 5.23 8.56
CA LEU A 147 2.79 6.07 9.62
C LEU A 147 3.81 7.00 10.33
N GLY A 148 5.01 7.13 9.79
CA GLY A 148 6.18 7.83 10.30
C GLY A 148 6.84 7.10 11.47
N ASP A 149 7.89 7.71 12.02
CA ASP A 149 8.73 7.17 13.11
C ASP A 149 7.92 6.62 14.30
N SER A 150 6.79 7.26 14.62
CA SER A 150 5.96 6.86 15.76
C SER A 150 5.03 5.67 15.48
N GLY A 151 4.77 5.35 14.22
CA GLY A 151 3.74 4.40 13.82
C GLY A 151 4.24 3.24 12.97
N GLY A 152 5.32 3.40 12.22
CA GLY A 152 5.90 2.40 11.33
C GLY A 152 4.95 1.95 10.21
N SER A 153 5.16 0.74 9.71
CA SER A 153 4.43 0.21 8.54
C SER A 153 3.18 -0.60 8.91
N ARG A 154 2.12 -0.44 8.11
CA ARG A 154 0.91 -1.28 8.13
C ARG A 154 0.72 -1.92 6.77
N VAL A 155 0.87 -3.23 6.71
CA VAL A 155 0.81 -4.03 5.49
C VAL A 155 -0.48 -4.85 5.51
N TYR A 156 -1.28 -4.72 4.47
CA TYR A 156 -2.56 -5.39 4.34
C TYR A 156 -2.48 -6.50 3.31
N TYR A 157 -3.04 -7.66 3.66
CA TYR A 157 -2.98 -8.86 2.84
C TYR A 157 -4.24 -9.72 3.07
N HIS A 158 -4.39 -10.79 2.30
CA HIS A 158 -5.46 -11.77 2.44
C HIS A 158 -4.94 -13.07 3.05
N ASP A 159 -5.68 -13.63 4.00
CA ASP A 159 -5.45 -15.00 4.46
C ASP A 159 -6.01 -16.04 3.46
N GLU A 160 -5.80 -17.33 3.71
CA GLU A 160 -6.33 -18.41 2.85
C GLU A 160 -7.85 -18.39 2.67
N ASP A 161 -8.61 -17.92 3.68
CA ASP A 161 -10.06 -17.72 3.57
C ASP A 161 -10.42 -16.53 2.65
N GLY A 162 -9.44 -15.67 2.38
CA GLY A 162 -9.54 -14.46 1.59
C GLY A 162 -9.93 -13.23 2.41
N ARG A 163 -9.86 -13.24 3.75
CA ARG A 163 -10.16 -12.05 4.57
C ARG A 163 -8.99 -11.09 4.57
N VAL A 164 -9.30 -9.79 4.63
CA VAL A 164 -8.27 -8.74 4.74
C VAL A 164 -7.72 -8.71 6.17
N ASN A 165 -6.41 -8.85 6.29
CA ASN A 165 -5.64 -8.92 7.52
C ASN A 165 -4.57 -7.81 7.57
N LEU A 166 -4.06 -7.56 8.78
CA LEU A 166 -3.03 -6.56 9.04
C LEU A 166 -1.77 -7.21 9.62
N LEU A 167 -0.65 -6.96 8.94
CA LEU A 167 0.70 -7.11 9.44
C LEU A 167 1.24 -5.72 9.81
N ALA A 168 1.84 -5.58 10.99
CA ALA A 168 2.33 -4.30 11.51
C ALA A 168 3.80 -4.36 11.92
N TYR A 169 4.49 -3.23 11.75
CA TYR A 169 5.84 -2.97 12.25
C TYR A 169 5.88 -1.56 12.87
N ASP A 170 6.65 -1.38 13.94
CA ASP A 170 7.04 -0.08 14.49
C ASP A 170 8.40 -0.20 15.19
N ASP A 171 9.07 0.91 15.48
CA ASP A 171 10.44 0.90 16.03
C ASP A 171 10.59 0.21 17.39
N ASN A 172 9.48 -0.08 18.07
CA ASN A 172 9.48 -0.74 19.37
C ASN A 172 9.17 -2.24 19.28
N THR A 173 8.82 -2.75 18.10
CA THR A 173 8.38 -4.12 17.89
C THR A 173 8.95 -4.71 16.61
N ASP A 174 9.19 -6.02 16.60
CA ASP A 174 9.39 -6.72 15.33
C ASP A 174 8.05 -6.84 14.58
N TRP A 175 8.10 -7.33 13.33
CA TRP A 175 6.91 -7.64 12.54
C TRP A 175 5.93 -8.51 13.33
N ARG A 176 4.64 -8.12 13.31
CA ARG A 176 3.59 -8.80 14.08
C ARG A 176 2.27 -8.87 13.33
N TYR A 177 1.52 -9.93 13.60
CA TYR A 177 0.13 -10.07 13.16
C TYR A 177 -0.82 -9.30 14.08
N ASP A 178 -1.54 -8.31 13.53
CA ASP A 178 -2.49 -7.46 14.27
C ASP A 178 -3.97 -7.85 14.02
N GLY A 179 -4.22 -8.95 13.31
CA GLY A 179 -5.56 -9.51 13.12
C GLY A 179 -6.30 -9.04 11.85
N PRO A 180 -7.56 -9.46 11.69
CA PRO A 180 -8.39 -9.09 10.54
C PRO A 180 -8.87 -7.63 10.63
N VAL A 181 -8.90 -6.97 9.46
CA VAL A 181 -9.60 -5.69 9.25
C VAL A 181 -11.12 -5.89 9.25
N SER A 182 -11.57 -7.03 8.71
CA SER A 182 -12.97 -7.46 8.67
C SER A 182 -13.04 -8.99 8.72
N LEU A 183 -14.01 -9.53 9.45
CA LEU A 183 -14.29 -10.97 9.48
C LEU A 183 -15.01 -11.45 8.21
N LYS A 184 -15.62 -10.53 7.46
CA LYS A 184 -16.29 -10.82 6.19
C LYS A 184 -15.31 -10.79 5.03
N LYS A 185 -15.35 -11.86 4.24
CA LYS A 185 -14.59 -12.01 3.00
C LYS A 185 -14.99 -10.91 1.99
N PRO A 186 -14.02 -10.19 1.38
CA PRO A 186 -14.26 -9.23 0.33
C PRO A 186 -14.72 -9.90 -0.98
N GLY A 187 -15.29 -9.09 -1.87
CA GLY A 187 -15.73 -9.52 -3.19
C GLY A 187 -14.59 -9.71 -4.20
N GLY A 188 -13.36 -9.37 -3.85
CA GLY A 188 -12.18 -9.41 -4.71
C GLY A 188 -10.88 -9.31 -3.90
N MET A 189 -9.74 -9.51 -4.58
CA MET A 189 -8.43 -9.61 -3.92
C MET A 189 -7.60 -8.32 -3.99
N THR A 190 -8.15 -7.21 -4.48
CA THR A 190 -7.44 -5.93 -4.46
C THR A 190 -7.61 -5.25 -3.10
N ILE A 191 -6.53 -4.65 -2.60
CA ILE A 191 -6.54 -3.80 -1.41
C ILE A 191 -5.78 -2.53 -1.77
N ALA A 192 -6.27 -1.39 -1.32
CA ALA A 192 -5.47 -0.16 -1.28
C ALA A 192 -5.56 0.45 0.11
N ALA A 193 -4.49 1.11 0.56
CA ALA A 193 -4.42 1.71 1.87
C ALA A 193 -3.71 3.07 1.79
N VAL A 194 -4.11 3.99 2.67
CA VAL A 194 -3.47 5.30 2.79
C VAL A 194 -3.53 5.80 4.22
N GLN A 195 -2.44 6.44 4.67
CA GLN A 195 -2.42 7.19 5.91
C GLN A 195 -3.33 8.42 5.76
N THR A 196 -4.16 8.68 6.77
CA THR A 196 -5.14 9.79 6.71
C THR A 196 -4.85 10.90 7.68
N LYS A 197 -4.34 10.58 8.87
CA LYS A 197 -3.90 11.55 9.89
C LYS A 197 -3.16 10.86 11.02
N GLY A 198 -1.95 11.31 11.35
CA GLY A 198 -1.16 10.67 12.42
C GLY A 198 -1.05 9.17 12.15
N THR A 199 -1.47 8.33 13.09
CA THR A 199 -1.46 6.86 12.91
C THR A 199 -2.77 6.29 12.35
N ASN A 200 -3.73 7.12 11.95
CA ASN A 200 -4.98 6.67 11.35
C ASN A 200 -4.80 6.29 9.88
N VAL A 201 -5.38 5.15 9.49
CA VAL A 201 -5.31 4.59 8.14
C VAL A 201 -6.72 4.35 7.63
N SER A 202 -6.90 4.50 6.31
CA SER A 202 -8.06 3.96 5.61
C SER A 202 -7.63 2.88 4.64
N VAL A 203 -8.40 1.79 4.60
CA VAL A 203 -8.18 0.64 3.72
C VAL A 203 -9.43 0.44 2.88
N VAL A 204 -9.26 0.26 1.58
CA VAL A 204 -10.36 0.05 0.64
C VAL A 204 -10.20 -1.28 -0.07
N TYR A 205 -11.32 -1.99 -0.23
CA TYR A 205 -11.38 -3.29 -0.90
C TYR A 205 -12.80 -3.56 -1.42
N PRO A 206 -12.97 -4.41 -2.45
CA PRO A 206 -14.29 -4.76 -2.98
C PRO A 206 -15.18 -5.41 -1.93
N TYR A 207 -16.44 -4.96 -1.83
CA TYR A 207 -17.46 -5.67 -1.05
C TYR A 207 -18.16 -6.74 -1.91
N ASP A 208 -18.75 -6.31 -3.02
CA ASP A 208 -19.40 -7.15 -4.01
C ASP A 208 -19.29 -6.50 -5.40
N SER A 209 -20.10 -6.93 -6.37
CA SER A 209 -20.11 -6.40 -7.75
C SER A 209 -20.55 -4.94 -7.90
N LYS A 210 -21.01 -4.28 -6.84
CA LYS A 210 -21.57 -2.92 -6.87
C LYS A 210 -20.98 -2.02 -5.81
N ASP A 211 -20.48 -2.58 -4.72
CA ASP A 211 -20.05 -1.82 -3.55
C ASP A 211 -18.58 -2.07 -3.20
N ILE A 212 -17.95 -1.04 -2.65
CA ILE A 212 -16.58 -1.01 -2.13
C ILE A 212 -16.66 -0.70 -0.63
N VAL A 213 -15.85 -1.40 0.17
CA VAL A 213 -15.68 -1.12 1.60
C VAL A 213 -14.60 -0.06 1.80
N VAL A 214 -14.81 0.80 2.79
CA VAL A 214 -13.78 1.67 3.38
C VAL A 214 -13.69 1.35 4.87
N ALA A 215 -12.63 0.66 5.26
CA ALA A 215 -12.30 0.39 6.65
C ALA A 215 -11.43 1.52 7.19
N ARG A 216 -11.86 2.15 8.29
CA ARG A 216 -11.15 3.26 8.93
C ARG A 216 -10.63 2.83 10.28
N TYR A 217 -9.31 2.96 10.47
CA TYR A 217 -8.68 2.75 11.76
C TYR A 217 -8.72 4.04 12.59
N ASN A 218 -9.16 3.93 13.84
CA ASN A 218 -9.05 5.01 14.82
C ASN A 218 -8.56 4.45 16.16
N ASN A 219 -7.41 4.94 16.62
CA ASN A 219 -6.75 4.45 17.83
C ASN A 219 -7.53 4.75 19.12
N ASP A 220 -8.46 5.70 19.11
CA ASP A 220 -9.26 6.07 20.28
C ASP A 220 -10.46 5.13 20.53
N ASN A 221 -10.71 4.16 19.64
CA ASN A 221 -11.88 3.28 19.68
C ASN A 221 -11.53 1.86 20.15
N LYS A 222 -12.38 1.29 21.03
CA LYS A 222 -12.30 -0.11 21.48
C LYS A 222 -12.43 -1.11 20.32
N SER A 223 -13.24 -0.79 19.31
CA SER A 223 -13.27 -1.51 18.03
C SER A 223 -12.39 -0.75 17.05
N LYS A 224 -11.14 -1.18 16.94
CA LYS A 224 -10.05 -0.49 16.22
C LYS A 224 -10.42 -0.11 14.77
N TRP A 225 -11.30 -0.88 14.13
CA TRP A 225 -11.80 -0.62 12.79
C TRP A 225 -13.29 -0.26 12.78
N ARG A 226 -13.65 0.78 12.04
CA ARG A 226 -15.03 1.09 11.63
C ARG A 226 -15.16 0.86 10.12
N LEU A 227 -16.16 0.11 9.70
CA LEU A 227 -16.42 -0.20 8.29
C LEU A 227 -17.54 0.71 7.76
N GLU A 228 -17.28 1.27 6.59
CA GLU A 228 -18.23 2.02 5.77
C GLU A 228 -18.25 1.39 4.36
N SER A 229 -19.28 1.65 3.58
CA SER A 229 -19.33 1.19 2.18
C SER A 229 -19.96 2.25 1.28
N PHE A 230 -19.67 2.15 -0.02
CA PHE A 230 -20.30 2.94 -1.06
C PHE A 230 -20.38 2.12 -2.37
N PRO A 231 -21.34 2.40 -3.27
CA PRO A 231 -22.39 3.42 -3.17
C PRO A 231 -23.44 3.18 -2.09
N THR A 232 -23.71 1.93 -1.74
CA THR A 232 -24.71 1.54 -0.74
C THR A 232 -24.03 1.49 0.64
N PRO A 233 -24.50 2.25 1.64
CA PRO A 233 -23.93 2.21 2.99
C PRO A 233 -24.30 0.92 3.73
N PHE A 234 -23.57 0.58 4.79
CA PHE A 234 -23.96 -0.48 5.71
C PHE A 234 -25.11 -0.05 6.63
N ASP A 235 -25.85 -1.03 7.16
CA ASP A 235 -26.84 -0.83 8.22
C ASP A 235 -26.22 -0.13 9.44
N SER A 236 -27.05 0.64 10.16
CA SER A 236 -26.66 1.27 11.43
C SER A 236 -26.94 0.34 12.62
N PRO A 237 -26.00 0.19 13.57
CA PRO A 237 -24.71 0.87 13.67
C PRO A 237 -23.66 0.32 12.69
N ALA A 238 -22.74 1.20 12.27
CA ALA A 238 -21.67 0.84 11.34
C ALA A 238 -20.86 -0.38 11.85
N PRO A 239 -20.63 -1.40 11.00
CA PRO A 239 -19.87 -2.58 11.39
C PRO A 239 -18.42 -2.28 11.79
N THR A 240 -17.80 -3.23 12.47
CA THR A 240 -16.40 -3.17 12.92
C THR A 240 -15.66 -4.46 12.59
N ASN A 241 -14.36 -4.54 12.91
CA ASN A 241 -13.59 -5.77 12.79
C ASN A 241 -14.04 -6.91 13.73
N ALA A 242 -14.96 -6.64 14.66
CA ALA A 242 -15.53 -7.65 15.56
C ALA A 242 -16.97 -8.04 15.20
N THR A 243 -17.59 -7.39 14.21
CA THR A 243 -18.96 -7.70 13.77
C THR A 243 -19.01 -9.07 13.09
N ASP A 244 -20.01 -9.88 13.43
CA ASP A 244 -20.23 -11.17 12.77
C ASP A 244 -20.44 -10.98 11.25
N PRO A 245 -19.80 -11.79 10.39
CA PRO A 245 -19.97 -11.69 8.95
C PRO A 245 -21.43 -11.67 8.45
N SER A 246 -22.37 -12.33 9.14
CA SER A 246 -23.79 -12.32 8.77
C SER A 246 -24.49 -10.99 9.05
N ASP A 247 -23.94 -10.20 9.96
CA ASP A 247 -24.50 -8.92 10.41
C ASP A 247 -23.91 -7.72 9.66
N ILE A 248 -22.86 -7.92 8.88
CA ILE A 248 -22.33 -6.92 7.94
C ILE A 248 -23.26 -6.88 6.71
N ARG A 249 -24.28 -6.02 6.77
CA ARG A 249 -25.37 -5.92 5.78
C ARG A 249 -25.47 -4.51 5.22
N LEU A 250 -25.81 -4.41 3.93
CA LEU A 250 -26.05 -3.14 3.25
C LEU A 250 -27.44 -2.62 3.60
N ASP A 251 -27.55 -1.31 3.82
CA ASP A 251 -28.84 -0.64 3.98
C ASP A 251 -29.49 -0.46 2.61
N THR A 252 -30.42 -1.37 2.29
CA THR A 252 -31.19 -1.34 1.03
C THR A 252 -32.51 -0.58 1.16
N SER A 253 -32.72 0.17 2.23
CA SER A 253 -33.98 0.92 2.43
C SER A 253 -34.16 2.06 1.42
N THR A 254 -33.05 2.57 0.89
CA THR A 254 -33.02 3.59 -0.18
C THR A 254 -32.10 3.13 -1.30
N ALA A 255 -32.50 3.39 -2.54
CA ALA A 255 -31.65 3.09 -3.69
C ALA A 255 -30.47 4.08 -3.72
N ALA A 256 -29.24 3.57 -3.84
CA ALA A 256 -28.07 4.40 -4.03
C ALA A 256 -28.20 5.23 -5.32
N SER A 257 -27.95 6.53 -5.22
CA SER A 257 -27.98 7.45 -6.37
C SER A 257 -26.70 7.37 -7.20
N LEU A 258 -25.59 6.97 -6.58
CA LEU A 258 -24.31 6.70 -7.22
C LEU A 258 -24.27 5.25 -7.71
N THR A 259 -23.65 5.04 -8.87
CA THR A 259 -23.25 3.73 -9.38
C THR A 259 -21.75 3.74 -9.63
N LEU A 260 -21.09 2.58 -9.57
CA LEU A 260 -19.69 2.44 -10.00
C LEU A 260 -19.66 2.05 -11.49
N PRO A 261 -19.32 2.97 -12.42
CA PRO A 261 -19.37 2.64 -13.84
C PRO A 261 -18.32 1.58 -14.19
N SER A 262 -18.73 0.63 -15.04
CA SER A 262 -17.86 -0.42 -15.60
C SER A 262 -17.08 -1.23 -14.56
N TYR A 263 -17.50 -1.22 -13.30
CA TYR A 263 -16.82 -1.87 -12.19
C TYR A 263 -16.92 -3.40 -12.27
N ASP A 264 -15.85 -4.08 -11.88
CA ASP A 264 -15.76 -5.54 -11.83
C ASP A 264 -14.93 -5.97 -10.64
N ASN A 265 -15.60 -6.33 -9.54
CA ASN A 265 -14.94 -6.72 -8.30
C ASN A 265 -13.95 -7.89 -8.44
N SER A 266 -14.10 -8.73 -9.46
CA SER A 266 -13.24 -9.89 -9.66
C SER A 266 -11.90 -9.57 -10.31
N ALA A 267 -11.82 -8.45 -11.06
CA ALA A 267 -10.65 -8.07 -11.86
C ALA A 267 -10.11 -6.67 -11.53
N VAL A 268 -10.90 -5.84 -10.86
CA VAL A 268 -10.56 -4.45 -10.56
C VAL A 268 -9.30 -4.34 -9.71
N ASP A 269 -8.52 -3.31 -10.02
CA ASP A 269 -7.48 -2.77 -9.16
C ASP A 269 -7.99 -1.46 -8.54
N LEU A 270 -7.74 -1.28 -7.26
CA LEU A 270 -8.13 -0.06 -6.54
C LEU A 270 -6.87 0.71 -6.16
N GLY A 271 -6.94 2.03 -6.28
CA GLY A 271 -6.03 2.95 -5.61
C GLY A 271 -6.81 3.90 -4.72
N VAL A 272 -6.20 4.39 -3.64
CA VAL A 272 -6.85 5.35 -2.73
C VAL A 272 -5.90 6.51 -2.45
N ALA A 273 -6.43 7.72 -2.58
CA ALA A 273 -5.75 8.95 -2.21
C ALA A 273 -6.39 9.56 -0.96
N ASN A 274 -5.55 10.11 -0.09
CA ASN A 274 -5.97 11.04 0.95
C ASN A 274 -5.77 12.46 0.42
N GLN A 275 -6.81 13.30 0.52
CA GLN A 275 -6.72 14.72 0.20
C GLN A 275 -6.85 15.50 1.49
N ALA A 276 -5.81 16.27 1.85
CA ALA A 276 -5.67 16.96 3.12
C ALA A 276 -6.96 17.72 3.52
N GLY A 277 -7.70 17.16 4.48
CA GLY A 277 -8.96 17.72 4.98
C GLY A 277 -10.17 17.64 4.03
N LYS A 278 -10.01 17.12 2.81
CA LYS A 278 -11.07 16.99 1.80
C LYS A 278 -11.65 15.57 1.71
N GLY A 279 -10.99 14.58 2.32
CA GLY A 279 -11.49 13.21 2.41
C GLY A 279 -10.68 12.23 1.58
N LEU A 280 -11.34 11.16 1.12
CA LEU A 280 -10.71 10.11 0.32
C LEU A 280 -11.20 10.17 -1.13
N THR A 281 -10.32 9.83 -2.06
CA THR A 281 -10.68 9.50 -3.45
C THR A 281 -10.26 8.07 -3.74
N VAL A 282 -11.19 7.24 -4.19
CA VAL A 282 -10.92 5.89 -4.67
C VAL A 282 -10.86 5.91 -6.19
N PHE A 283 -9.76 5.42 -6.75
CA PHE A 283 -9.52 5.31 -8.18
C PHE A 283 -9.60 3.85 -8.62
N TYR A 284 -10.13 3.63 -9.82
CA TYR A 284 -10.06 2.34 -10.49
C TYR A 284 -10.16 2.50 -12.00
N ILE A 285 -9.66 1.52 -12.75
CA ILE A 285 -9.90 1.43 -14.19
C ILE A 285 -11.05 0.45 -14.42
N GLY A 286 -12.05 0.87 -15.18
CA GLY A 286 -13.23 0.05 -15.47
C GLY A 286 -12.98 -0.97 -16.59
N LYS A 287 -13.97 -1.84 -16.83
CA LYS A 287 -14.02 -2.72 -18.01
C LYS A 287 -14.04 -1.99 -19.35
N ASP A 288 -14.28 -0.69 -19.32
CA ASP A 288 -14.23 0.23 -20.46
C ASP A 288 -12.85 0.87 -20.64
N SER A 289 -11.83 0.41 -19.90
CA SER A 289 -10.46 0.93 -19.92
C SER A 289 -10.33 2.41 -19.52
N ARG A 290 -11.35 2.97 -18.86
CA ARG A 290 -11.33 4.37 -18.40
C ARG A 290 -11.02 4.43 -16.92
N LEU A 291 -10.23 5.45 -16.53
CA LEU A 291 -10.04 5.81 -15.14
C LEU A 291 -11.32 6.42 -14.58
N HIS A 292 -11.75 5.93 -13.43
CA HIS A 292 -12.84 6.45 -12.62
C HIS A 292 -12.28 6.90 -11.27
N ALA A 293 -12.83 7.99 -10.74
CA ALA A 293 -12.46 8.52 -9.43
C ALA A 293 -13.71 8.82 -8.62
N ILE A 294 -13.90 8.10 -7.50
CA ILE A 294 -15.03 8.28 -6.59
C ILE A 294 -14.52 9.00 -5.35
N THR A 295 -14.96 10.23 -5.13
CA THR A 295 -14.48 11.09 -4.04
C THR A 295 -15.54 11.27 -2.98
N HIS A 296 -15.12 11.24 -1.72
CA HIS A 296 -15.97 11.59 -0.59
C HIS A 296 -16.05 13.14 -0.46
N LYS A 297 -17.17 13.73 -0.88
CA LYS A 297 -17.43 15.19 -0.84
C LYS A 297 -18.69 15.48 -0.02
N ASN A 298 -18.61 16.44 0.90
CA ASN A 298 -19.75 16.90 1.71
C ASN A 298 -20.51 15.78 2.45
N GLY A 299 -19.81 14.75 2.92
CA GLY A 299 -20.40 13.62 3.64
C GLY A 299 -21.06 12.55 2.75
N ALA A 300 -20.86 12.60 1.44
CA ALA A 300 -21.34 11.60 0.49
C ALA A 300 -20.26 11.24 -0.54
N TRP A 301 -20.37 10.06 -1.15
CA TRP A 301 -19.50 9.65 -2.25
C TRP A 301 -20.10 10.11 -3.59
N ALA A 302 -19.24 10.62 -4.47
CA ALA A 302 -19.62 11.04 -5.81
C ALA A 302 -18.50 10.76 -6.81
N GLU A 303 -18.86 10.40 -8.05
CA GLU A 303 -17.91 10.30 -9.15
C GLU A 303 -17.41 11.69 -9.56
N GLU A 304 -16.11 11.81 -9.85
CA GLU A 304 -15.51 13.00 -10.46
C GLU A 304 -15.68 12.95 -11.97
N ASP A 305 -16.10 14.08 -12.56
CA ASP A 305 -16.18 14.21 -14.01
C ASP A 305 -14.80 14.00 -14.65
N SER A 306 -14.75 13.18 -15.70
CA SER A 306 -13.50 12.98 -16.44
C SER A 306 -13.02 14.31 -17.04
N PRO A 307 -11.75 14.70 -16.80
CA PRO A 307 -11.17 15.91 -17.36
C PRO A 307 -10.80 15.77 -18.85
N GLY A 308 -11.20 14.66 -19.49
CA GLY A 308 -11.02 14.36 -20.91
C GLY A 308 -9.75 13.57 -21.22
N LYS A 309 -9.71 12.97 -22.42
CA LYS A 309 -8.69 11.98 -22.84
C LYS A 309 -7.24 12.48 -22.86
N LYS A 310 -7.02 13.80 -22.91
CA LYS A 310 -5.67 14.37 -22.83
C LYS A 310 -5.06 14.27 -21.43
N LYS A 311 -5.93 14.31 -20.42
CA LYS A 311 -5.56 14.27 -19.01
C LYS A 311 -5.73 12.86 -18.47
N TRP A 312 -6.81 12.17 -18.84
CA TRP A 312 -7.06 10.76 -18.51
C TRP A 312 -7.15 9.93 -19.80
N PRO A 313 -6.02 9.55 -20.42
CA PRO A 313 -6.03 8.65 -21.57
C PRO A 313 -6.62 7.28 -21.20
N GLU A 314 -7.19 6.58 -22.18
CA GLU A 314 -7.67 5.20 -21.97
C GLU A 314 -6.47 4.28 -21.69
N ALA A 315 -6.65 3.37 -20.74
CA ALA A 315 -5.66 2.35 -20.44
C ALA A 315 -5.60 1.30 -21.56
N ASP A 316 -4.47 0.61 -21.68
CA ASP A 316 -4.29 -0.43 -22.70
C ASP A 316 -5.22 -1.63 -22.48
N ASP A 317 -5.49 -1.96 -21.21
CA ASP A 317 -6.27 -3.12 -20.80
C ASP A 317 -7.52 -2.70 -20.00
N ALA A 318 -8.60 -3.48 -20.15
CA ALA A 318 -9.79 -3.36 -19.31
C ALA A 318 -9.46 -3.76 -17.88
N SER A 319 -9.96 -3.02 -16.88
CA SER A 319 -9.61 -3.23 -15.47
C SER A 319 -8.09 -3.25 -15.22
N ALA A 320 -7.35 -2.42 -15.96
CA ALA A 320 -5.91 -2.31 -15.82
C ALA A 320 -5.49 -1.92 -14.39
N ARG A 321 -4.26 -2.32 -14.05
CA ARG A 321 -3.61 -1.94 -12.81
C ARG A 321 -3.29 -0.46 -12.80
N LEU A 322 -3.35 0.14 -11.62
CA LEU A 322 -2.94 1.52 -11.40
C LEU A 322 -2.18 1.66 -10.09
N ALA A 323 -1.28 2.64 -10.03
CA ALA A 323 -0.72 3.12 -8.78
C ALA A 323 -1.26 4.50 -8.47
N VAL A 324 -1.57 4.77 -7.20
CA VAL A 324 -1.98 6.09 -6.71
C VAL A 324 -1.00 6.55 -5.65
N VAL A 325 -0.55 7.80 -5.77
CA VAL A 325 0.35 8.44 -4.82
C VAL A 325 -0.33 9.71 -4.32
N SER A 326 -0.47 9.84 -3.00
CA SER A 326 -1.01 11.03 -2.34
C SER A 326 -0.27 11.28 -1.03
N PRO A 327 0.52 12.36 -0.91
CA PRO A 327 1.17 12.72 0.35
C PRO A 327 0.18 13.13 1.43
N LEU A 328 0.54 12.92 2.70
CA LEU A 328 -0.38 13.12 3.83
C LEU A 328 -0.88 14.58 3.95
N ASP A 329 0.04 15.53 3.80
CA ASP A 329 -0.19 16.97 4.03
C ASP A 329 -0.34 17.76 2.72
N SER A 330 -0.67 17.08 1.61
CA SER A 330 -0.89 17.68 0.30
C SER A 330 -2.23 17.22 -0.29
N ASP A 331 -2.75 18.00 -1.23
CA ASP A 331 -3.89 17.62 -2.08
C ASP A 331 -3.44 17.09 -3.45
N GLU A 332 -2.12 17.03 -3.69
CA GLU A 332 -1.54 16.47 -4.90
C GLU A 332 -1.79 14.97 -5.01
N ILE A 333 -2.12 14.53 -6.23
CA ILE A 333 -2.34 13.13 -6.55
C ILE A 333 -1.60 12.79 -7.83
N TRP A 334 -0.83 11.70 -7.80
CA TRP A 334 -0.33 11.05 -9.00
C TRP A 334 -1.05 9.73 -9.23
N VAL A 335 -1.38 9.45 -10.49
CA VAL A 335 -1.91 8.16 -10.92
C VAL A 335 -1.05 7.64 -12.06
N TYR A 336 -0.60 6.40 -11.94
CA TYR A 336 0.19 5.72 -12.97
C TYR A 336 -0.56 4.51 -13.52
N TYR A 337 -0.57 4.34 -14.84
CA TYR A 337 -1.05 3.12 -15.51
C TYR A 337 -0.50 3.02 -16.93
N MET A 338 -0.62 1.85 -17.55
CA MET A 338 -0.19 1.60 -18.93
C MET A 338 -1.21 2.15 -19.94
N SER A 339 -0.75 2.99 -20.86
CA SER A 339 -1.51 3.49 -21.99
C SER A 339 -0.57 3.79 -23.17
N GLY A 340 -0.88 3.22 -24.33
CA GLY A 340 -0.02 3.27 -25.52
C GLY A 340 1.30 2.54 -25.32
N ASP A 341 1.29 1.39 -24.64
CA ASP A 341 2.46 0.56 -24.30
C ASP A 341 3.51 1.29 -23.44
N LYS A 342 3.09 2.32 -22.71
CA LYS A 342 3.94 3.13 -21.83
C LYS A 342 3.23 3.42 -20.52
N ILE A 343 3.99 3.52 -19.44
CA ILE A 343 3.47 4.11 -18.21
C ILE A 343 3.19 5.58 -18.47
N GLN A 344 1.95 5.98 -18.22
CA GLN A 344 1.54 7.37 -18.18
C GLN A 344 1.46 7.82 -16.74
N GLU A 345 2.02 9.00 -16.48
CA GLU A 345 1.84 9.76 -15.25
C GLU A 345 0.72 10.78 -15.45
N LEU A 346 -0.27 10.71 -14.57
CA LEU A 346 -1.31 11.71 -14.42
C LEU A 346 -1.06 12.44 -13.11
N HIS A 347 -1.17 13.77 -13.14
CA HIS A 347 -0.94 14.60 -11.97
C HIS A 347 -2.12 15.54 -11.74
N LYS A 348 -2.63 15.57 -10.50
CA LYS A 348 -3.58 16.57 -10.00
C LYS A 348 -2.83 17.44 -9.01
N SER A 349 -2.71 18.72 -9.32
CA SER A 349 -2.14 19.73 -8.42
C SER A 349 -2.95 19.94 -7.15
N ASP A 350 -2.36 20.57 -6.13
CA ASP A 350 -3.05 21.00 -4.90
C ASP A 350 -4.30 21.84 -5.17
N GLY A 351 -4.29 22.63 -6.25
CA GLY A 351 -5.44 23.42 -6.71
C GLY A 351 -6.59 22.59 -7.27
N GLY A 352 -6.44 21.27 -7.36
CA GLY A 352 -7.42 20.33 -7.90
C GLY A 352 -7.45 20.27 -9.42
N SER A 353 -6.54 20.95 -10.13
CA SER A 353 -6.44 20.90 -11.58
C SER A 353 -5.55 19.73 -12.01
N TRP A 354 -6.08 18.91 -12.91
CA TRP A 354 -5.33 17.87 -13.61
C TRP A 354 -4.45 18.46 -14.71
N ASP A 355 -3.20 18.03 -14.80
CA ASP A 355 -2.30 18.30 -15.92
C ASP A 355 -2.58 17.35 -17.09
N ASN A 356 -1.99 17.61 -18.26
CA ASN A 356 -2.02 16.64 -19.35
C ASN A 356 -1.20 15.41 -18.93
N ALA A 357 -1.68 14.22 -19.30
CA ALA A 357 -0.93 12.99 -19.06
C ALA A 357 0.40 13.04 -19.81
N GLN A 358 1.45 12.56 -19.16
CA GLN A 358 2.80 12.53 -19.72
C GLN A 358 3.44 11.16 -19.53
N THR A 359 4.36 10.80 -20.41
CA THR A 359 5.26 9.68 -20.15
C THR A 359 6.40 10.18 -19.25
N PRO A 360 6.72 9.49 -18.15
CA PRO A 360 7.89 9.78 -17.32
C PRO A 360 9.15 10.03 -18.15
N SER A 361 9.94 11.04 -17.77
CA SER A 361 11.18 11.39 -18.47
C SER A 361 12.21 10.28 -18.34
N SER A 362 13.06 10.08 -19.36
CA SER A 362 14.17 9.12 -19.26
C SER A 362 15.42 9.66 -18.56
N ASN A 363 15.45 10.95 -18.21
CA ASN A 363 16.65 11.62 -17.70
C ASN A 363 16.69 11.59 -16.18
N ASN A 364 17.80 11.11 -15.59
CA ASN A 364 18.04 11.22 -14.15
C ASN A 364 18.41 12.67 -13.80
N SER A 365 17.95 13.17 -12.66
CA SER A 365 18.24 14.54 -12.19
C SER A 365 19.73 14.77 -11.83
N THR A 366 20.57 13.75 -11.90
CA THR A 366 22.03 13.85 -11.73
C THR A 366 22.77 14.38 -12.98
N ASP A 367 22.09 14.56 -14.12
CA ASP A 367 22.68 15.13 -15.34
C ASP A 367 22.63 16.67 -15.40
N SER A 368 22.14 17.36 -14.36
CA SER A 368 22.25 18.81 -14.27
C SER A 368 23.54 19.22 -13.57
N ASP A 369 24.66 19.16 -14.30
CA ASP A 369 25.73 20.14 -14.13
C ASP A 369 26.03 20.85 -15.47
N SER A 370 26.19 22.15 -15.33
CA SER A 370 26.39 23.23 -16.27
C SER A 370 27.28 22.93 -17.49
N GLY A 371 26.78 23.28 -18.68
CA GLY A 371 27.52 23.12 -19.94
C GLY A 371 26.96 23.90 -21.13
N SER A 372 26.98 25.23 -21.03
CA SER A 372 27.11 26.23 -22.11
C SER A 372 26.11 26.31 -23.26
N GLU A 373 25.67 27.55 -23.47
CA GLU A 373 25.07 28.13 -24.67
C GLU A 373 25.89 27.90 -25.95
N GLY A 374 25.17 27.96 -27.08
CA GLY A 374 25.67 28.06 -28.47
C GLY A 374 25.21 26.85 -29.28
N GLY A 375 24.35 26.92 -30.28
CA GLY A 375 23.91 27.98 -31.18
C GLY A 375 23.72 27.30 -32.53
N ASP A 376 22.58 27.52 -33.20
CA ASP A 376 22.55 27.87 -34.63
C ASP A 376 21.12 27.95 -35.18
N GLU A 377 20.95 29.03 -35.94
CA GLU A 377 19.77 29.52 -36.63
C GLU A 377 19.18 28.56 -37.65
N ALA A 378 17.87 28.70 -37.88
CA ALA A 378 17.34 28.71 -39.23
C ALA A 378 16.24 29.78 -39.38
N THR A 379 16.54 30.70 -40.28
CA THR A 379 15.84 31.89 -40.74
C THR A 379 14.45 31.60 -41.35
N SER A 380 13.46 32.45 -41.09
CA SER A 380 12.46 32.82 -42.11
C SER A 380 11.82 34.18 -41.83
N THR A 381 11.88 35.03 -42.85
CA THR A 381 11.44 36.41 -42.97
C THR A 381 9.92 36.60 -43.13
N GLY A 382 9.40 37.70 -42.56
CA GLY A 382 8.50 38.62 -43.28
C GLY A 382 7.07 38.77 -42.77
N GLY A 383 6.67 39.99 -42.39
CA GLY A 383 5.25 40.41 -42.35
C GLY A 383 4.89 41.47 -41.31
N ASN A 384 5.05 42.74 -41.68
CA ASN A 384 4.81 43.96 -40.89
C ASN A 384 3.31 44.36 -40.77
N SER A 385 2.96 45.04 -39.66
CA SER A 385 1.87 46.03 -39.40
C SER A 385 1.10 45.73 -38.09
N GLY A 386 0.85 46.62 -37.13
CA GLY A 386 1.24 48.01 -36.87
C GLY A 386 0.47 48.55 -35.63
N ALA A 387 1.11 49.47 -34.88
CA ALA A 387 0.58 50.40 -33.85
C ALA A 387 0.01 49.79 -32.53
N LYS A 388 0.17 50.34 -31.31
CA LYS A 388 0.57 51.68 -30.82
C LYS A 388 0.95 51.62 -29.31
N GLU A 389 1.80 52.57 -28.90
CA GLU A 389 2.36 53.01 -27.58
C GLU A 389 1.58 52.67 -26.27
N THR A 390 2.18 52.53 -25.07
CA THR A 390 3.02 53.52 -24.34
C THR A 390 3.70 52.91 -23.08
N GLU A 391 4.90 53.41 -22.76
CA GLU A 391 5.73 53.47 -21.51
C GLU A 391 5.04 53.25 -20.14
N SER A 392 5.67 52.99 -18.99
CA SER A 392 7.00 52.60 -18.46
C SER A 392 6.83 52.58 -16.93
N ALA A 393 7.47 51.66 -16.20
CA ALA A 393 8.14 51.92 -14.90
C ALA A 393 8.69 50.65 -14.26
N THR A 394 9.99 50.71 -13.99
CA THR A 394 10.87 49.77 -13.28
C THR A 394 10.59 49.72 -11.78
N ALA A 395 10.74 48.54 -11.16
CA ALA A 395 11.23 48.40 -9.79
C ALA A 395 11.85 47.00 -9.59
N ASP A 396 13.17 46.97 -9.46
CA ASP A 396 13.93 45.88 -8.85
C ASP A 396 13.61 45.79 -7.35
N SER A 397 13.49 44.57 -6.82
CA SER A 397 13.80 44.31 -5.42
C SER A 397 14.24 42.85 -5.21
N ASP A 398 15.49 42.74 -4.77
CA ASP A 398 16.26 41.59 -4.34
C ASP A 398 15.61 40.58 -3.38
N THR A 399 16.06 39.32 -3.53
CA THR A 399 16.35 38.31 -2.51
C THR A 399 15.27 37.91 -1.48
N GLY A 400 14.55 36.83 -1.78
CA GLY A 400 13.78 36.06 -0.81
C GLY A 400 14.66 35.11 0.02
N GLY A 401 15.29 35.64 1.07
CA GLY A 401 15.97 34.86 2.10
C GLY A 401 14.98 34.19 3.07
N MET A 402 15.31 32.96 3.49
CA MET A 402 14.57 32.12 4.43
C MET A 402 14.22 32.84 5.75
N THR A 403 13.02 32.58 6.27
CA THR A 403 12.58 33.11 7.57
C THR A 403 13.39 32.49 8.71
N ALA A 404 13.72 33.31 9.71
CA ALA A 404 14.57 32.97 10.83
C ALA A 404 14.06 31.81 11.73
N GLY A 405 12.82 31.35 11.53
CA GLY A 405 12.24 30.22 12.26
C GLY A 405 12.87 28.86 11.93
N ALA A 406 13.40 28.69 10.71
CA ALA A 406 14.02 27.43 10.28
C ALA A 406 15.43 27.21 10.86
N LYS A 407 16.08 28.25 11.41
CA LYS A 407 17.46 28.17 11.95
C LYS A 407 17.54 27.84 13.44
N ALA A 408 16.43 27.83 14.18
CA ALA A 408 16.44 27.68 15.63
C ALA A 408 16.37 26.21 16.13
N GLY A 409 16.02 25.24 15.27
CA GLY A 409 15.85 23.83 15.67
C GLY A 409 17.12 22.96 15.69
N VAL A 410 18.19 23.38 15.01
CA VAL A 410 19.38 22.54 14.77
C VAL A 410 20.40 22.57 15.93
N GLY A 411 20.20 23.43 16.93
CA GLY A 411 21.21 23.70 17.97
C GLY A 411 21.24 22.76 19.19
N VAL A 412 20.25 21.87 19.40
CA VAL A 412 20.11 21.13 20.69
C VAL A 412 20.26 19.60 20.55
N GLY A 413 20.35 19.05 19.33
CA GLY A 413 20.33 17.59 19.09
C GLY A 413 21.64 16.83 19.39
N VAL A 414 22.79 17.50 19.48
CA VAL A 414 24.11 16.81 19.46
C VAL A 414 24.41 16.05 20.75
N SER A 415 23.74 16.35 21.87
CA SER A 415 23.92 15.61 23.14
C SER A 415 23.06 14.36 23.29
N VAL A 416 22.02 14.17 22.45
CA VAL A 416 21.13 12.99 22.51
C VAL A 416 21.64 11.85 21.61
N GLY A 417 22.38 12.17 20.55
CA GLY A 417 22.90 11.19 19.59
C GLY A 417 23.82 10.12 20.18
N VAL A 418 24.62 10.44 21.20
CA VAL A 418 25.52 9.46 21.84
C VAL A 418 24.75 8.42 22.67
N LEU A 419 23.63 8.80 23.28
CA LEU A 419 22.78 7.84 24.03
C LEU A 419 21.98 6.92 23.10
N ALA A 420 21.59 7.40 21.92
CA ALA A 420 20.90 6.61 20.90
C ALA A 420 21.80 5.53 20.27
N ILE A 421 23.09 5.83 20.04
CA ILE A 421 24.09 4.87 19.55
C ILE A 421 24.35 3.75 20.57
N VAL A 422 24.37 4.08 21.86
CA VAL A 422 24.52 3.07 22.93
C VAL A 422 23.27 2.21 23.06
N ALA A 423 22.07 2.79 22.90
CA ALA A 423 20.80 2.06 22.97
C ALA A 423 20.64 1.07 21.80
N SER A 424 20.95 1.50 20.58
CA SER A 424 20.92 0.65 19.38
C SER A 424 21.96 -0.47 19.45
N ALA A 425 23.21 -0.17 19.84
CA ALA A 425 24.23 -1.20 20.05
C ALA A 425 23.84 -2.20 21.16
N PHE A 426 23.21 -1.74 22.25
CA PHE A 426 22.75 -2.60 23.34
C PHE A 426 21.55 -3.47 22.93
N PHE A 427 20.61 -2.94 22.13
CA PHE A 427 19.46 -3.67 21.60
C PHE A 427 19.90 -4.82 20.68
N PHE A 428 20.84 -4.58 19.79
CA PHE A 428 21.39 -5.61 18.89
C PHE A 428 22.25 -6.67 19.62
N LEU A 429 22.98 -6.29 20.68
CA LEU A 429 23.69 -7.27 21.53
C LEU A 429 22.73 -8.15 22.35
N ARG A 430 21.55 -7.63 22.70
CA ARG A 430 20.49 -8.40 23.38
C ARG A 430 19.83 -9.41 22.44
N ARG A 431 19.62 -9.05 21.16
CA ARG A 431 19.12 -9.95 20.10
C ARG A 431 20.03 -11.17 19.89
N LYS A 432 21.35 -11.02 20.06
CA LYS A 432 22.31 -12.15 19.98
C LYS A 432 22.32 -13.11 21.17
N ARG A 433 21.74 -12.75 22.32
CA ARG A 433 21.79 -13.57 23.55
C ARG A 433 20.55 -14.42 23.80
N GLN A 434 19.58 -14.41 22.88
CA GLN A 434 18.36 -15.20 22.97
C GLN A 434 18.26 -16.29 21.88
N ALA A 435 19.39 -16.91 21.54
CA ALA A 435 19.36 -18.25 20.97
C ALA A 435 19.13 -19.26 22.12
N PRO A 436 18.12 -20.15 22.05
CA PRO A 436 17.96 -21.20 23.05
C PRO A 436 19.18 -22.13 22.98
N VAL A 437 19.90 -22.23 24.10
CA VAL A 437 20.91 -23.26 24.30
C VAL A 437 20.15 -24.55 24.58
N ASP A 438 19.89 -25.33 23.53
CA ASP A 438 19.58 -26.75 23.68
C ASP A 438 20.86 -27.47 24.12
N SER A 439 20.96 -27.74 25.41
CA SER A 439 21.88 -28.74 25.94
C SER A 439 21.31 -29.40 27.19
N GLU A 440 20.71 -30.56 27.01
CA GLU A 440 21.13 -31.72 27.81
C GLU A 440 20.94 -33.02 27.03
N ARG A 441 22.07 -33.50 26.48
CA ARG A 441 22.28 -34.87 26.02
C ARG A 441 22.85 -35.68 27.20
N LYS A 442 22.05 -36.57 27.77
CA LYS A 442 22.48 -37.82 28.45
C LYS A 442 21.53 -38.91 27.93
N GLY A 443 21.94 -40.05 27.40
CA GLY A 443 23.22 -40.66 27.12
C GLY A 443 22.96 -41.84 26.16
N SER A 444 23.99 -42.32 25.48
CA SER A 444 23.88 -43.41 24.50
C SER A 444 24.36 -44.74 25.11
N ALA A 445 23.57 -45.79 24.85
CA ALA A 445 23.88 -47.23 24.80
C ALA A 445 24.35 -47.97 26.08
N GLU A 446 23.64 -49.04 26.47
CA GLU A 446 24.07 -50.44 26.25
C GLU A 446 22.97 -51.46 26.65
N LEU A 447 22.95 -52.60 25.94
CA LEU A 447 22.08 -53.77 26.03
C LEU A 447 21.98 -54.43 27.42
N ALA A 448 20.79 -54.91 27.79
CA ALA A 448 20.62 -56.20 28.49
C ALA A 448 19.19 -56.78 28.32
N THR A 449 19.10 -57.82 27.49
CA THR A 449 18.42 -59.11 27.71
C THR A 449 16.95 -59.19 28.16
N TYR A 450 16.18 -59.86 27.28
CA TYR A 450 14.87 -60.52 27.45
C TYR A 450 14.61 -61.20 28.81
N HIS A 451 13.39 -61.07 29.34
CA HIS A 451 12.48 -62.17 29.75
C HIS A 451 11.04 -61.62 29.94
N PRO A 452 9.98 -62.28 29.41
CA PRO A 452 8.59 -61.89 29.62
C PRO A 452 7.96 -62.68 30.78
N VAL A 453 7.20 -62.01 31.65
CA VAL A 453 6.23 -62.63 32.58
C VAL A 453 5.01 -61.70 32.73
N GLU A 454 3.86 -62.34 32.91
CA GLU A 454 2.47 -61.96 32.62
C GLU A 454 1.80 -60.92 33.55
N LEU A 455 0.63 -60.45 33.08
CA LEU A 455 -0.32 -59.48 33.69
C LEU A 455 -0.83 -59.86 35.09
N PRO A 456 -1.38 -58.88 35.82
CA PRO A 456 -2.84 -58.82 35.91
C PRO A 456 -3.44 -57.48 35.45
N THR A 457 -4.49 -57.59 34.65
CA THR A 457 -5.42 -56.53 34.26
C THR A 457 -6.25 -56.10 35.47
N GLU A 458 -6.23 -54.81 35.81
CA GLU A 458 -7.30 -54.22 36.64
C GLU A 458 -8.05 -53.19 35.79
N VAL A 459 -9.28 -53.56 35.46
CA VAL A 459 -10.29 -52.79 34.73
C VAL A 459 -10.90 -51.82 35.74
N HIS A 460 -10.84 -50.51 35.47
CA HIS A 460 -11.74 -49.56 36.13
C HIS A 460 -12.90 -49.23 35.18
N GLU A 461 -14.07 -49.72 35.56
CA GLU A 461 -15.38 -49.47 34.95
C GLU A 461 -15.95 -48.13 35.49
N PRO A 462 -16.79 -47.39 34.72
CA PRO A 462 -17.32 -46.10 35.13
C PRO A 462 -18.44 -46.24 36.18
N GLN A 463 -18.38 -45.46 37.26
CA GLN A 463 -19.50 -45.30 38.19
C GLN A 463 -20.48 -44.21 37.72
N GLU A 464 -21.68 -44.65 37.32
CA GLU A 464 -22.92 -43.86 37.30
C GLU A 464 -23.68 -44.06 38.63
N LEU A 465 -24.11 -42.99 39.30
CA LEU A 465 -25.53 -42.73 39.66
C LEU A 465 -25.72 -41.50 40.59
N SER A 466 -26.47 -40.53 40.07
CA SER A 466 -27.64 -39.84 40.65
C SER A 466 -27.64 -39.22 42.07
N GLY A 467 -27.94 -37.91 42.11
CA GLY A 467 -28.49 -37.21 43.29
C GLY A 467 -28.80 -35.74 43.05
N ILE A 468 -30.07 -35.43 42.84
CA ILE A 468 -30.70 -34.16 42.43
C ILE A 468 -30.56 -33.02 43.49
N GLN A 469 -30.25 -31.79 43.06
CA GLN A 469 -30.99 -30.60 43.52
C GLN A 469 -30.93 -29.45 42.48
N ASN A 470 -32.03 -29.30 41.73
CA ASN A 470 -32.30 -28.16 40.87
C ASN A 470 -32.60 -26.92 41.71
N GLN A 471 -31.86 -25.82 41.51
CA GLN A 471 -32.35 -24.48 41.81
C GLN A 471 -32.81 -23.84 40.50
N GLN A 472 -34.14 -23.71 40.36
CA GLN A 472 -34.77 -22.84 39.36
C GLN A 472 -34.44 -21.39 39.67
N TYR A 473 -34.03 -20.64 38.64
CA TYR A 473 -34.11 -19.18 38.65
C TYR A 473 -35.50 -18.78 38.14
N GLU A 474 -36.29 -18.13 39.01
CA GLU A 474 -37.58 -17.54 38.65
C GLU A 474 -37.37 -16.21 37.88
N LEU A 475 -38.07 -16.08 36.75
CA LEU A 475 -38.26 -14.86 36.00
C LEU A 475 -39.28 -13.95 36.72
N LEU A 476 -38.88 -12.71 37.02
CA LEU A 476 -39.80 -11.66 37.48
C LEU A 476 -40.63 -11.14 36.30
N GLY A 477 -41.91 -11.55 36.30
CA GLY A 477 -42.95 -11.04 35.42
C GLY A 477 -43.69 -9.84 36.03
N ASP A 478 -43.81 -8.81 35.20
CA ASP A 478 -44.89 -7.83 35.03
C ASP A 478 -46.05 -7.82 36.05
N THR A 479 -46.29 -6.68 36.68
CA THR A 479 -47.54 -6.39 37.39
C THR A 479 -48.15 -5.09 36.87
N ARG A 480 -49.12 -5.21 35.96
CA ARG A 480 -50.21 -4.24 35.76
C ARG A 480 -51.52 -4.88 36.17
N ARG A 481 -52.26 -4.25 37.11
CA ARG A 481 -53.68 -3.88 36.94
C ARG A 481 -54.30 -3.23 38.18
N THR A 482 -54.91 -2.06 37.92
CA THR A 482 -56.20 -1.56 38.43
C THR A 482 -56.50 -1.61 39.93
N THR A 483 -56.57 -0.42 40.53
CA THR A 483 -57.84 0.23 40.92
C THR A 483 -57.72 1.73 40.69
#